data_AF-A0A9X0CXW8-F1
#
_entry.id   AF-A0A9X0CXW8-F1
#
_cell.length_a   1.000
_cell.length_b   1.000
_cell.length_c   1.000
_cell.angle_alpha   90.00
_cell.angle_beta   90.00
_cell.angle_gamma   90.00
#
_symmetry.space_group_name_H-M   'P 1'
#
loop_
_entity.id
_entity.type
_entity.pdbx_description
1 polymer ?
#
loop_
_entity_poly.entity_id
_entity_poly.type
_entity_poly.pdbx_seq_one_letter_code
_entity_poly.pdbx_strand_id
1 'polypeptide(L)'
;MKSVARRTFVVPNFSEVAWAQIQISKICNSKQRQKLQRIAHPKMAYLVKRFTQKKLIDPKTLSRSELSRCLSIFDLTALGIGSTLGAGIYVLAGQVARSIAGPSIVISFFIAAVASILSGLCYAEFGARVPKAGSAYVYSYVTMGELCAFVIGWNLFLEYVIGASSVARAWSDYFDSVLNNRIRNYTLTHVGEFNASGLATYPDFFALLLVLLVTLILGVGVKNSSRFNNIFTGINLVVILFITCVGMYFAKGENWSRDFMPFGISGVFSGAATCFYAFVGFDVIATTGEEAKNPSKAIRSL
;
A
#
# COMPACT_ATOMS: atom_id res chain seq x y z
N MET A 1 18.36 -30.28 52.63
CA MET A 1 18.33 -30.78 51.24
C MET A 1 17.37 -29.89 50.43
N LYS A 2 17.92 -29.22 49.40
CA LYS A 2 17.34 -28.69 48.14
C LYS A 2 15.79 -28.60 48.09
N SER A 3 15.12 -27.45 48.03
CA SER A 3 15.18 -26.32 47.06
C SER A 3 15.20 -26.77 45.59
N VAL A 4 14.04 -26.69 44.92
CA VAL A 4 13.90 -26.10 43.57
C VAL A 4 12.49 -25.47 43.47
N ALA A 5 12.47 -24.15 43.35
CA ALA A 5 11.29 -23.32 43.21
C ALA A 5 10.72 -23.33 41.79
N ARG A 6 9.39 -23.24 41.70
CA ARG A 6 8.64 -22.91 40.48
C ARG A 6 9.13 -21.57 39.93
N ARG A 7 9.58 -21.53 38.67
CA ARG A 7 9.67 -20.29 37.89
C ARG A 7 8.52 -20.24 36.90
N THR A 8 7.53 -19.44 37.26
CA THR A 8 6.58 -18.83 36.34
C THR A 8 7.33 -18.00 35.29
N PHE A 9 7.14 -18.33 34.02
CA PHE A 9 7.58 -17.54 32.88
C PHE A 9 6.70 -16.28 32.83
N VAL A 10 7.22 -15.16 33.34
CA VAL A 10 6.59 -13.85 33.18
C VAL A 10 7.03 -13.31 31.82
N VAL A 11 6.07 -13.18 30.90
CA VAL A 11 6.26 -12.47 29.62
C VAL A 11 6.54 -11.00 29.96
N PRO A 12 7.69 -10.42 29.55
CA PRO A 12 7.97 -9.03 29.83
C PRO A 12 7.00 -8.11 29.08
N ASN A 13 6.54 -7.05 29.75
CA ASN A 13 5.68 -6.01 29.17
C ASN A 13 6.35 -5.38 27.94
N PHE A 14 5.62 -5.34 26.80
CA PHE A 14 6.10 -4.83 25.51
C PHE A 14 6.54 -3.35 25.55
N SER A 15 6.09 -2.59 26.55
CA SER A 15 6.59 -1.24 26.83
C SER A 15 8.08 -1.22 27.15
N GLU A 16 8.60 -2.19 27.90
CA GLU A 16 10.03 -2.24 28.25
C GLU A 16 10.91 -2.63 27.06
N VAL A 17 10.40 -3.48 26.17
CA VAL A 17 11.09 -3.86 24.92
C VAL A 17 11.15 -2.66 23.95
N ALA A 18 10.09 -1.85 23.89
CA ALA A 18 10.06 -0.61 23.11
C ALA A 18 10.98 0.47 23.70
N TRP A 19 11.03 0.63 25.03
CA TRP A 19 12.00 1.50 25.70
C TRP A 19 13.44 1.02 25.48
N ALA A 20 13.69 -0.29 25.51
CA ALA A 20 14.99 -0.89 25.20
C ALA A 20 15.39 -0.65 23.74
N GLN A 21 14.48 -0.80 22.77
CA GLN A 21 14.72 -0.50 21.35
C GLN A 21 14.99 1.00 21.11
N ILE A 22 14.26 1.91 21.79
CA ILE A 22 14.49 3.36 21.73
C ILE A 22 15.82 3.73 22.39
N GLN A 23 16.19 3.10 23.52
CA GLN A 23 17.47 3.31 24.19
C GLN A 23 18.62 2.73 23.37
N ILE A 24 18.49 1.54 22.80
CA ILE A 24 19.49 0.92 21.91
C ILE A 24 19.63 1.74 20.62
N SER A 25 18.53 2.25 20.05
CA SER A 25 18.57 3.19 18.92
C SER A 25 19.27 4.50 19.31
N LYS A 26 18.99 5.08 20.47
CA LYS A 26 19.68 6.29 20.98
C LYS A 26 21.16 6.04 21.27
N ILE A 27 21.53 4.90 21.85
CA ILE A 27 22.91 4.52 22.21
C ILE A 27 23.72 4.11 20.98
N CYS A 28 23.10 3.42 20.03
CA CYS A 28 23.70 3.08 18.74
C CYS A 28 23.91 4.36 17.92
N ASN A 29 22.92 5.26 17.86
CA ASN A 29 23.02 6.55 17.17
C ASN A 29 24.01 7.51 17.86
N SER A 30 24.19 7.45 19.19
CA SER A 30 25.22 8.25 19.89
C SER A 30 26.63 7.73 19.66
N LYS A 31 26.85 6.40 19.67
CA LYS A 31 28.15 5.79 19.34
C LYS A 31 28.50 5.94 17.85
N GLN A 32 27.52 5.79 16.95
CA GLN A 32 27.70 6.03 15.50
C GLN A 32 28.00 7.52 15.23
N ARG A 33 27.31 8.46 15.91
CA ARG A 33 27.61 9.91 15.86
C ARG A 33 29.02 10.25 16.31
N GLN A 34 29.49 9.68 17.42
CA GLN A 34 30.85 9.91 17.91
C GLN A 34 31.92 9.35 16.96
N LYS A 35 31.65 8.21 16.31
CA LYS A 35 32.58 7.59 15.36
C LYS A 35 32.63 8.33 14.01
N LEU A 36 31.49 8.85 13.53
CA LEU A 36 31.41 9.67 12.31
C LEU A 36 31.95 11.11 12.50
N GLN A 37 31.82 11.70 13.70
CA GLN A 37 32.37 13.03 13.99
C GLN A 37 33.90 13.07 14.06
N ARG A 38 34.57 11.94 14.33
CA ARG A 38 36.04 11.86 14.31
C ARG A 38 36.66 11.79 12.91
N ILE A 39 35.85 11.54 11.87
CA ILE A 39 36.35 11.22 10.51
C ILE A 39 35.89 12.25 9.46
N ALA A 40 34.91 13.12 9.75
CA ALA A 40 34.29 13.99 8.75
C ALA A 40 34.77 15.45 8.79
N HIS A 41 35.25 15.97 7.64
CA HIS A 41 35.50 17.39 7.38
C HIS A 41 34.29 18.27 7.79
N PRO A 42 34.50 19.51 8.28
CA PRO A 42 33.46 20.37 8.85
C PRO A 42 32.28 20.69 7.90
N LYS A 43 32.52 20.72 6.57
CA LYS A 43 31.46 20.86 5.55
C LYS A 43 30.55 19.63 5.44
N MET A 44 31.12 18.42 5.58
CA MET A 44 30.39 17.16 5.50
C MET A 44 29.54 16.95 6.76
N ALA A 45 30.06 17.32 7.93
CA ALA A 45 29.29 17.32 9.17
C ALA A 45 28.11 18.30 9.14
N TYR A 46 28.26 19.46 8.49
CA TYR A 46 27.16 20.43 8.30
C TYR A 46 26.07 19.88 7.35
N LEU A 47 26.47 19.29 6.22
CA LEU A 47 25.54 18.66 5.28
C LEU A 47 24.76 17.51 5.94
N VAL A 48 25.45 16.61 6.65
CA VAL A 48 24.81 15.51 7.39
C VAL A 48 23.86 16.06 8.46
N LYS A 49 24.23 17.15 9.16
CA LYS A 49 23.36 17.77 10.17
C LYS A 49 22.10 18.39 9.56
N ARG A 50 22.18 18.92 8.34
CA ARG A 50 21.03 19.45 7.59
C ARG A 50 20.13 18.31 7.07
N PHE A 51 20.70 17.25 6.51
CA PHE A 51 19.95 16.07 6.01
C PHE A 51 19.31 15.22 7.12
N THR A 52 19.86 15.24 8.33
CA THR A 52 19.33 14.50 9.49
C THR A 52 18.44 15.39 10.38
N GLN A 53 18.15 16.63 9.95
CA GLN A 53 17.36 17.55 10.76
C GLN A 53 15.92 17.03 10.81
N LYS A 54 15.48 16.66 12.01
CA LYS A 54 14.07 16.35 12.29
C LYS A 54 13.38 17.66 12.60
N LYS A 55 12.38 18.06 11.81
CA LYS A 55 11.54 19.21 12.19
C LYS A 55 10.70 18.79 13.39
N LEU A 56 10.81 19.56 14.48
CA LEU A 56 9.88 19.46 15.60
C LEU A 56 8.49 19.81 15.06
N ILE A 57 7.58 18.84 15.05
CA ILE A 57 6.18 19.11 14.76
C ILE A 57 5.64 19.89 15.95
N ASP A 58 5.41 21.18 15.74
CA ASP A 58 4.87 22.06 16.76
C ASP A 58 3.43 21.60 17.09
N PRO A 59 3.10 21.23 18.34
CA PRO A 59 1.80 20.63 18.69
C PRO A 59 0.59 21.53 18.32
N LYS A 60 0.80 22.84 18.15
CA LYS A 60 -0.23 23.79 17.69
C LYS A 60 -0.57 23.68 16.20
N THR A 61 0.34 23.16 15.37
CA THR A 61 0.07 22.82 13.96
C THR A 61 -0.45 21.39 13.78
N LEU A 62 -0.51 20.60 14.85
CA LEU A 62 -1.10 19.25 14.85
C LEU A 62 -2.64 19.32 14.86
N SER A 63 -3.21 20.40 15.39
CA SER A 63 -4.65 20.59 15.58
C SER A 63 -5.33 21.44 14.52
N ARG A 64 -4.57 22.17 13.70
CA ARG A 64 -5.09 23.05 12.63
C ARG A 64 -5.03 22.30 11.30
N SER A 65 -6.06 21.50 11.03
CA SER A 65 -6.28 20.92 9.70
C SER A 65 -7.03 21.94 8.85
N GLU A 66 -6.49 22.25 7.68
CA GLU A 66 -7.13 23.08 6.64
C GLU A 66 -8.19 22.27 5.86
N LEU A 67 -8.29 20.96 6.11
CA LEU A 67 -9.19 20.05 5.41
C LEU A 67 -10.55 19.93 6.13
N SER A 68 -11.62 19.85 5.33
CA SER A 68 -12.97 19.70 5.86
C SER A 68 -13.18 18.28 6.40
N ARG A 69 -13.38 18.16 7.72
CA ARG A 69 -13.65 16.88 8.40
C ARG A 69 -15.02 16.31 8.01
N CYS A 70 -15.07 15.57 6.92
CA CYS A 70 -16.32 15.06 6.35
C CYS A 70 -16.45 13.53 6.43
N LEU A 71 -15.35 12.77 6.52
CA LEU A 71 -15.36 11.31 6.43
C LEU A 71 -15.70 10.63 7.76
N SER A 72 -16.62 9.66 7.69
CA SER A 72 -16.91 8.72 8.75
C SER A 72 -15.93 7.55 8.77
N ILE A 73 -15.93 6.76 9.85
CA ILE A 73 -15.12 5.52 9.95
C ILE A 73 -15.51 4.54 8.85
N PHE A 74 -16.81 4.45 8.53
CA PHE A 74 -17.31 3.62 7.44
C PHE A 74 -16.79 4.08 6.07
N ASP A 75 -16.72 5.39 5.83
CA ASP A 75 -16.20 5.93 4.57
C ASP A 75 -14.70 5.62 4.44
N LEU A 76 -13.94 5.70 5.54
CA LEU A 76 -12.52 5.34 5.59
C LEU A 76 -12.31 3.82 5.36
N THR A 77 -13.14 2.97 5.96
CA THR A 77 -13.09 1.51 5.72
C THR A 77 -13.41 1.19 4.25
N ALA A 78 -14.41 1.86 3.67
CA ALA A 78 -14.81 1.66 2.29
C ALA A 78 -13.76 2.21 1.31
N LEU A 79 -13.05 3.27 1.67
CA LEU A 79 -11.88 3.75 0.93
C LEU A 79 -10.73 2.76 0.98
N GLY A 80 -10.40 2.23 2.16
CA GLY A 80 -9.35 1.20 2.30
C GLY A 80 -9.67 -0.07 1.50
N ILE A 81 -10.88 -0.60 1.65
CA ILE A 81 -11.34 -1.78 0.89
C ILE A 81 -11.40 -1.46 -0.61
N GLY A 82 -11.92 -0.31 -1.01
CA GLY A 82 -12.02 0.09 -2.41
C GLY A 82 -10.65 0.27 -3.08
N SER A 83 -9.68 0.82 -2.35
CA SER A 83 -8.31 1.01 -2.85
C SER A 83 -7.52 -0.28 -2.99
N THR A 84 -7.79 -1.28 -2.14
CA THR A 84 -7.13 -2.60 -2.18
C THR A 84 -7.81 -3.55 -3.19
N LEU A 85 -9.14 -3.47 -3.34
CA LEU A 85 -9.90 -4.23 -4.33
C LEU A 85 -9.79 -3.61 -5.73
N GLY A 86 -8.65 -3.84 -6.39
CA GLY A 86 -8.38 -3.34 -7.74
C GLY A 86 -7.85 -4.39 -8.72
N ALA A 87 -7.09 -3.93 -9.71
CA ALA A 87 -6.44 -4.78 -10.71
C ALA A 87 -5.55 -5.88 -10.09
N GLY A 88 -5.02 -5.65 -8.88
CA GLY A 88 -4.26 -6.65 -8.12
C GLY A 88 -5.00 -7.97 -7.92
N ILE A 89 -6.24 -7.93 -7.41
CA ILE A 89 -6.98 -9.17 -7.15
C ILE A 89 -7.66 -9.72 -8.41
N TYR A 90 -8.13 -8.86 -9.31
CA TYR A 90 -8.88 -9.30 -10.50
C TYR A 90 -7.99 -9.78 -11.64
N VAL A 91 -6.81 -9.18 -11.83
CA VAL A 91 -5.92 -9.47 -12.97
C VAL A 91 -4.70 -10.24 -12.51
N LEU A 92 -3.97 -9.73 -11.52
CA LEU A 92 -2.70 -10.36 -11.11
C LEU A 92 -2.93 -11.75 -10.49
N ALA A 93 -4.02 -11.99 -9.77
CA ALA A 93 -4.29 -13.31 -9.19
C ALA A 93 -4.36 -14.40 -10.27
N GLY A 94 -5.06 -14.14 -11.39
CA GLY A 94 -5.14 -15.08 -12.50
C GLY A 94 -3.79 -15.29 -13.20
N GLN A 95 -3.01 -14.23 -13.39
CA GLN A 95 -1.71 -14.31 -14.02
C GLN A 95 -0.69 -15.07 -13.15
N VAL A 96 -0.61 -14.76 -11.85
CA VAL A 96 0.26 -15.46 -10.89
C VAL A 96 -0.14 -16.94 -10.77
N ALA A 97 -1.44 -17.24 -10.76
CA ALA A 97 -1.91 -18.62 -10.72
C ALA A 97 -1.48 -19.40 -11.98
N ARG A 98 -1.51 -18.76 -13.16
CA ARG A 98 -1.14 -19.40 -14.42
C ARG A 98 0.37 -19.57 -14.61
N SER A 99 1.18 -18.57 -14.25
CA SER A 99 2.58 -18.51 -14.68
C SER A 99 3.64 -18.60 -13.57
N ILE A 100 3.26 -18.52 -12.28
CA ILE A 100 4.25 -18.42 -11.18
C ILE A 100 3.97 -19.40 -10.04
N ALA A 101 2.73 -19.48 -9.53
CA ALA A 101 2.42 -20.24 -8.32
C ALA A 101 1.57 -21.50 -8.57
N GLY A 102 0.76 -21.54 -9.63
CA GLY A 102 -0.19 -22.64 -9.79
C GLY A 102 -1.25 -22.66 -8.68
N PRO A 103 -1.78 -23.83 -8.29
CA PRO A 103 -2.75 -23.97 -7.20
C PRO A 103 -2.22 -23.49 -5.83
N SER A 104 -0.90 -23.47 -5.64
CA SER A 104 -0.26 -22.97 -4.41
C SER A 104 -0.38 -21.45 -4.19
N ILE A 105 -1.01 -20.71 -5.10
CA ILE A 105 -1.29 -19.28 -4.97
C ILE A 105 -2.02 -18.93 -3.65
N VAL A 106 -2.79 -19.85 -3.08
CA VAL A 106 -3.44 -19.67 -1.77
C VAL A 106 -2.41 -19.43 -0.66
N ILE A 107 -1.29 -20.18 -0.68
CA ILE A 107 -0.19 -20.01 0.28
C ILE A 107 0.51 -18.67 0.01
N SER A 108 0.73 -18.31 -1.26
CA SER A 108 1.29 -17.01 -1.63
C SER A 108 0.47 -15.84 -1.10
N PHE A 109 -0.86 -15.88 -1.26
CA PHE A 109 -1.77 -14.87 -0.72
C PHE A 109 -1.77 -14.86 0.81
N PHE A 110 -1.69 -16.02 1.46
CA PHE A 110 -1.62 -16.10 2.91
C PHE A 110 -0.35 -15.43 3.47
N ILE A 111 0.83 -15.71 2.87
CA ILE A 111 2.09 -15.07 3.25
C ILE A 111 2.03 -13.56 3.03
N ALA A 112 1.51 -13.11 1.88
CA ALA A 112 1.34 -11.70 1.56
C ALA A 112 0.37 -11.00 2.54
N ALA A 113 -0.72 -11.67 2.93
CA ALA A 113 -1.68 -11.14 3.90
C ALA A 113 -1.07 -10.97 5.29
N VAL A 114 -0.30 -11.96 5.78
CA VAL A 114 0.39 -11.86 7.08
C VAL A 114 1.39 -10.70 7.08
N ALA A 115 2.18 -10.55 6.01
CA ALA A 115 3.12 -9.43 5.87
C ALA A 115 2.40 -8.07 5.84
N SER A 116 1.25 -8.01 5.17
CA SER A 116 0.43 -6.80 5.08
C SER A 116 -0.22 -6.43 6.41
N ILE A 117 -0.73 -7.41 7.18
CA ILE A 117 -1.29 -7.19 8.52
C ILE A 117 -0.22 -6.66 9.48
N LEU A 118 0.98 -7.26 9.48
CA LEU A 118 2.08 -6.79 10.32
C LEU A 118 2.48 -5.34 9.97
N SER A 119 2.51 -5.03 8.68
CA SER A 119 2.76 -3.66 8.20
C SER A 119 1.63 -2.71 8.60
N GLY A 120 0.37 -3.10 8.42
CA GLY A 120 -0.81 -2.34 8.83
C GLY A 120 -0.82 -2.00 10.32
N LEU A 121 -0.47 -2.95 11.19
CA LEU A 121 -0.33 -2.72 12.64
C LEU A 121 0.73 -1.65 12.95
N CYS A 122 1.88 -1.68 12.26
CA CYS A 122 2.89 -0.63 12.41
C CYS A 122 2.35 0.74 11.96
N TYR A 123 1.63 0.80 10.84
CA TYR A 123 1.01 2.04 10.35
C TYR A 123 -0.07 2.57 11.29
N ALA A 124 -0.88 1.69 11.89
CA ALA A 124 -1.88 2.07 12.89
C ALA A 124 -1.22 2.67 14.14
N GLU A 125 -0.11 2.10 14.61
CA GLU A 125 0.64 2.63 15.74
C GLU A 125 1.23 4.03 15.44
N PHE A 126 1.80 4.22 14.24
CA PHE A 126 2.33 5.52 13.84
C PHE A 126 1.23 6.57 13.64
N GLY A 127 0.11 6.21 13.01
CA GLY A 127 -1.01 7.12 12.78
C GLY A 127 -1.74 7.52 14.07
N ALA A 128 -1.78 6.63 15.07
CA ALA A 128 -2.30 6.96 16.40
C ALA A 128 -1.40 7.96 17.15
N ARG A 129 -0.08 7.97 16.86
CA ARG A 129 0.89 8.88 17.49
C ARG A 129 1.03 10.21 16.76
N VAL A 130 0.88 10.20 15.44
CA VAL A 130 1.02 11.39 14.56
C VAL A 130 -0.20 11.49 13.65
N PRO A 131 -1.33 12.07 14.12
CA PRO A 131 -2.57 12.19 13.35
C PRO A 131 -2.49 13.36 12.36
N LYS A 132 -1.52 13.30 11.44
CA LYS A 132 -1.37 14.23 10.32
C LYS A 132 -1.54 13.50 8.99
N ALA A 133 -2.11 14.18 8.01
CA ALA A 133 -2.23 13.70 6.65
C ALA A 133 -0.85 13.68 5.99
N GLY A 134 -0.48 12.53 5.44
CA GLY A 134 0.80 12.35 4.74
C GLY A 134 1.45 10.97 4.91
N SER A 135 0.76 10.01 5.53
CA SER A 135 1.11 8.57 5.51
C SER A 135 2.61 8.31 5.81
N ALA A 136 3.25 7.40 5.08
CA ALA A 136 4.63 6.98 5.26
C ALA A 136 5.65 8.12 5.23
N TYR A 137 5.41 9.18 4.46
CA TYR A 137 6.30 10.34 4.34
C TYR A 137 6.42 11.06 5.68
N VAL A 138 5.30 11.41 6.31
CA VAL A 138 5.29 12.12 7.60
C VAL A 138 5.88 11.24 8.70
N TYR A 139 5.59 9.94 8.70
CA TYR A 139 6.13 9.00 9.70
C TYR A 139 7.66 8.89 9.62
N SER A 140 8.21 8.80 8.41
CA SER A 140 9.66 8.76 8.17
C SER A 140 10.34 10.09 8.46
N TYR A 141 9.65 11.20 8.22
CA TYR A 141 10.14 12.54 8.54
C TYR A 141 10.35 12.72 10.05
N VAL A 142 9.42 12.21 10.86
CA VAL A 142 9.51 12.26 12.34
C VAL A 142 10.55 11.29 12.89
N THR A 143 10.65 10.08 12.32
CA THR A 143 11.47 8.99 12.89
C THR A 143 12.92 8.98 12.38
N MET A 144 13.15 9.19 11.08
CA MET A 144 14.47 9.05 10.45
C MET A 144 15.10 10.38 10.00
N GLY A 145 14.29 11.40 9.73
CA GLY A 145 14.75 12.73 9.29
C GLY A 145 14.49 13.00 7.81
N GLU A 146 14.99 14.14 7.33
CA GLU A 146 14.59 14.72 6.04
C GLU A 146 14.98 13.87 4.82
N LEU A 147 16.19 13.28 4.78
CA LEU A 147 16.64 12.52 3.62
C LEU A 147 15.83 11.24 3.39
N CYS A 148 15.62 10.44 4.44
CA CYS A 148 14.81 9.22 4.33
C CYS A 148 13.36 9.56 3.98
N ALA A 149 12.81 10.63 4.54
CA ALA A 149 11.48 11.11 4.20
C ALA A 149 11.40 11.56 2.74
N PHE A 150 12.41 12.27 2.22
CA PHE A 150 12.46 12.69 0.82
C PHE A 150 12.45 11.49 -0.13
N VAL A 151 13.29 10.48 0.13
CA VAL A 151 13.33 9.25 -0.69
C VAL A 151 11.99 8.52 -0.66
N ILE A 152 11.38 8.38 0.53
CA ILE A 152 10.08 7.71 0.69
C ILE A 152 8.95 8.51 0.04
N GLY A 153 8.97 9.84 0.12
CA GLY A 153 8.00 10.71 -0.54
C GLY A 153 8.07 10.61 -2.05
N TRP A 154 9.28 10.57 -2.62
CA TRP A 154 9.46 10.38 -4.06
C TRP A 154 9.04 8.98 -4.53
N ASN A 155 9.33 7.95 -3.73
CA ASN A 155 8.86 6.59 -3.99
C ASN A 155 7.32 6.52 -4.00
N LEU A 156 6.68 7.09 -2.99
CA LEU A 156 5.23 7.10 -2.83
C LEU A 156 4.56 7.87 -3.99
N PHE A 157 5.13 9.00 -4.41
CA PHE A 157 4.66 9.72 -5.59
C PHE A 157 4.72 8.86 -6.87
N LEU A 158 5.85 8.19 -7.13
CA LEU A 158 6.00 7.32 -8.29
C LEU A 158 5.04 6.11 -8.22
N GLU A 159 4.83 5.55 -7.04
CA GLU A 159 3.90 4.47 -6.81
C GLU A 159 2.46 4.85 -7.17
N TYR A 160 1.99 6.03 -6.73
CA TYR A 160 0.66 6.54 -7.10
C TYR A 160 0.53 6.79 -8.62
N VAL A 161 1.57 7.29 -9.28
CA VAL A 161 1.59 7.50 -10.74
C VAL A 161 1.51 6.16 -11.49
N ILE A 162 2.29 5.16 -11.07
CA ILE A 162 2.28 3.82 -11.67
C ILE A 162 0.92 3.14 -11.43
N GLY A 163 0.38 3.25 -10.21
CA GLY A 163 -0.92 2.70 -9.86
C GLY A 163 -2.05 3.29 -10.69
N ALA A 164 -2.13 4.63 -10.77
CA ALA A 164 -3.14 5.31 -11.59
C ALA A 164 -3.05 4.93 -13.07
N SER A 165 -1.83 4.83 -13.61
CA SER A 165 -1.59 4.43 -15.00
C SER A 165 -1.99 2.97 -15.26
N SER A 166 -1.68 2.07 -14.32
CA SER A 166 -2.04 0.64 -14.41
C SER A 166 -3.55 0.45 -14.40
N VAL A 167 -4.29 1.14 -13.51
CA VAL A 167 -5.74 1.07 -13.45
C VAL A 167 -6.38 1.63 -14.71
N ALA A 168 -5.91 2.78 -15.20
CA ALA A 168 -6.41 3.36 -16.45
C ALA A 168 -6.24 2.42 -17.65
N ARG A 169 -5.09 1.74 -17.74
CA ARG A 169 -4.83 0.74 -18.77
C ARG A 169 -5.74 -0.48 -18.63
N ALA A 170 -5.91 -1.01 -17.43
CA ALA A 170 -6.80 -2.15 -17.20
C ALA A 170 -8.24 -1.86 -17.61
N TRP A 171 -8.73 -0.64 -17.36
CA TRP A 171 -10.04 -0.20 -17.82
C TRP A 171 -10.12 -0.08 -19.34
N SER A 172 -9.08 0.45 -19.97
CA SER A 172 -9.01 0.55 -21.44
C SER A 172 -9.04 -0.83 -22.09
N ASP A 173 -8.22 -1.77 -21.60
CA ASP A 173 -8.19 -3.16 -22.11
C ASP A 173 -9.55 -3.85 -21.90
N TYR A 174 -10.23 -3.61 -20.77
CA TYR A 174 -11.56 -4.17 -20.52
C TYR A 174 -12.61 -3.60 -21.49
N PHE A 175 -12.63 -2.28 -21.69
CA PHE A 175 -13.53 -1.63 -22.66
C PHE A 175 -13.27 -2.08 -24.10
N ASP A 176 -12.00 -2.19 -24.49
CA ASP A 176 -11.62 -2.68 -25.82
C ASP A 176 -12.05 -4.13 -26.02
N SER A 177 -11.93 -4.98 -25.00
CA SER A 177 -12.39 -6.37 -25.05
C SER A 177 -13.91 -6.48 -25.26
N VAL A 178 -14.69 -5.61 -24.61
CA VAL A 178 -16.16 -5.54 -24.76
C VAL A 178 -16.55 -5.06 -26.16
N LEU A 179 -15.73 -4.20 -26.78
CA LEU A 179 -15.94 -3.66 -28.12
C LEU A 179 -15.29 -4.50 -29.23
N ASN A 180 -14.95 -5.76 -28.96
CA ASN A 180 -14.31 -6.69 -29.90
C ASN A 180 -12.98 -6.15 -30.48
N ASN A 181 -12.14 -5.52 -29.65
CA ASN A 181 -10.84 -4.97 -30.01
C ASN A 181 -10.86 -3.87 -31.09
N ARG A 182 -11.99 -3.19 -31.28
CA ARG A 182 -12.10 -2.12 -32.29
C ARG A 182 -11.26 -0.89 -31.97
N ILE A 183 -11.08 -0.54 -30.70
CA ILE A 183 -10.32 0.65 -30.29
C ILE A 183 -8.84 0.41 -30.54
N ARG A 184 -8.35 -0.77 -30.18
CA ARG A 184 -6.99 -1.20 -30.50
C ARG A 184 -6.75 -1.25 -32.01
N ASN A 185 -7.64 -1.86 -32.78
CA ASN A 185 -7.48 -1.94 -34.24
C ASN A 185 -7.52 -0.56 -34.91
N TYR A 186 -8.36 0.36 -34.44
CA TYR A 186 -8.39 1.73 -34.94
C TYR A 186 -7.10 2.49 -34.62
N THR A 187 -6.56 2.32 -33.41
CA THR A 187 -5.33 2.98 -32.97
C THR A 187 -4.11 2.44 -33.70
N LEU A 188 -4.03 1.12 -33.89
CA LEU A 188 -2.97 0.46 -34.64
C LEU A 188 -2.95 0.88 -36.11
N THR A 189 -4.13 1.05 -36.73
CA THR A 189 -4.25 1.43 -38.15
C THR A 189 -3.92 2.90 -38.43
N HIS A 190 -4.19 3.82 -37.48
CA HIS A 190 -3.99 5.26 -37.70
C HIS A 190 -2.70 5.81 -37.09
N VAL A 191 -2.19 5.20 -36.02
CA VAL A 191 -1.05 5.74 -35.23
C VAL A 191 0.19 4.85 -35.31
N GLY A 192 0.03 3.57 -35.67
CA GLY A 192 1.12 2.61 -35.82
C GLY A 192 1.55 1.94 -34.50
N GLU A 193 2.35 0.87 -34.62
CA GLU A 193 2.89 0.11 -33.48
C GLU A 193 4.16 0.74 -32.93
N PHE A 194 4.25 0.90 -31.61
CA PHE A 194 5.51 1.17 -30.93
C PHE A 194 6.21 -0.14 -30.62
N ASN A 195 7.13 -0.55 -31.49
CA ASN A 195 7.88 -1.79 -31.32
C ASN A 195 9.18 -1.56 -30.50
N ALA A 196 9.03 -1.05 -29.28
CA ALA A 196 10.13 -0.90 -28.32
C ALA A 196 9.95 -1.91 -27.17
N SER A 197 10.97 -2.72 -26.93
CA SER A 197 10.98 -3.74 -25.88
C SER A 197 10.74 -3.08 -24.51
N GLY A 198 9.60 -3.38 -23.88
CA GLY A 198 9.21 -2.84 -22.57
C GLY A 198 8.22 -1.66 -22.61
N LEU A 199 7.91 -1.10 -23.79
CA LEU A 199 6.83 -0.13 -23.96
C LEU A 199 5.52 -0.82 -24.41
N ALA A 200 4.39 -0.14 -24.22
CA ALA A 200 3.10 -0.61 -24.73
C ALA A 200 3.12 -0.67 -26.26
N THR A 201 2.53 -1.73 -26.84
CA THR A 201 2.48 -1.99 -28.29
C THR A 201 1.83 -0.86 -29.09
N TYR A 202 0.94 -0.08 -28.45
CA TYR A 202 0.30 1.10 -29.03
C TYR A 202 0.14 2.20 -27.97
N PRO A 203 0.15 3.49 -28.37
CA PRO A 203 -0.19 4.58 -27.47
C PRO A 203 -1.69 4.57 -27.19
N ASP A 204 -2.07 4.40 -25.93
CA ASP A 204 -3.47 4.31 -25.53
C ASP A 204 -4.08 5.69 -25.24
N PHE A 205 -4.70 6.28 -26.26
CA PHE A 205 -5.40 7.56 -26.13
C PHE A 205 -6.66 7.48 -25.28
N PHE A 206 -7.29 6.30 -25.19
CA PHE A 206 -8.50 6.11 -24.40
C PHE A 206 -8.16 6.11 -22.90
N ALA A 207 -7.10 5.41 -22.50
CA ALA A 207 -6.59 5.49 -21.13
C ALA A 207 -6.20 6.92 -20.74
N LEU A 208 -5.56 7.67 -21.65
CA LEU A 208 -5.21 9.08 -21.41
C LEU A 208 -6.47 9.95 -21.19
N LEU A 209 -7.50 9.79 -22.02
CA LEU A 209 -8.76 10.50 -21.87
C LEU A 209 -9.44 10.17 -20.54
N LEU A 210 -9.42 8.90 -20.13
CA LEU A 210 -9.98 8.43 -18.88
C LEU A 210 -9.27 9.09 -17.68
N VAL A 211 -7.93 9.11 -17.67
CA VAL A 211 -7.16 9.77 -16.62
C VAL A 211 -7.47 11.27 -16.55
N LEU A 212 -7.55 11.97 -17.68
CA LEU A 212 -7.91 13.38 -17.72
C LEU A 212 -9.33 13.64 -17.17
N LEU A 213 -10.31 12.80 -17.54
CA LEU A 213 -11.68 12.91 -17.03
C LEU A 213 -11.72 12.70 -15.51
N VAL A 214 -11.06 11.67 -15.00
CA VAL A 214 -10.99 11.42 -13.55
C VAL A 214 -10.30 12.59 -12.84
N THR A 215 -9.23 13.14 -13.41
CA THR A 215 -8.54 14.31 -12.85
C THR A 215 -9.46 15.53 -12.77
N LEU A 216 -10.26 15.77 -13.82
CA LEU A 216 -11.23 16.87 -13.84
C LEU A 216 -12.33 16.66 -12.80
N ILE A 217 -12.85 15.43 -12.68
CA ILE A 217 -13.86 15.07 -11.68
C ILE A 217 -13.33 15.29 -10.26
N LEU A 218 -12.08 14.89 -9.98
CA LEU A 218 -11.44 15.13 -8.68
C LEU A 218 -11.27 16.63 -8.39
N GLY A 219 -11.05 17.45 -9.43
CA GLY A 219 -10.97 18.91 -9.33
C GLY A 219 -12.29 19.60 -8.94
N VAL A 220 -13.45 18.99 -9.23
CA VAL A 220 -14.78 19.57 -8.92
C VAL A 220 -15.18 19.40 -7.45
N GLY A 221 -14.52 18.49 -6.71
CA GLY A 221 -14.58 18.45 -5.24
C GLY A 221 -14.88 17.08 -4.63
N VAL A 222 -14.11 16.76 -3.58
CA VAL A 222 -14.07 15.45 -2.90
C VAL A 222 -15.35 15.11 -2.12
N LYS A 223 -16.11 16.12 -1.69
CA LYS A 223 -17.26 15.93 -0.78
C LYS A 223 -18.40 15.10 -1.40
N ASN A 224 -18.69 15.30 -2.69
CA ASN A 224 -19.65 14.45 -3.39
C ASN A 224 -19.02 13.11 -3.81
N SER A 225 -17.70 13.07 -4.04
CA SER A 225 -16.96 11.89 -4.46
C SER A 225 -17.00 10.74 -3.44
N SER A 226 -16.94 11.03 -2.14
CA SER A 226 -16.95 9.98 -1.11
C SER A 226 -18.21 9.09 -1.12
N ARG A 227 -19.40 9.65 -1.41
CA ARG A 227 -20.62 8.82 -1.53
C ARG A 227 -20.56 7.90 -2.74
N PHE A 228 -20.07 8.40 -3.87
CA PHE A 228 -19.86 7.56 -5.06
C PHE A 228 -18.87 6.44 -4.75
N ASN A 229 -17.76 6.76 -4.09
CA ASN A 229 -16.76 5.76 -3.70
C ASN A 229 -17.38 4.63 -2.85
N ASN A 230 -18.19 4.96 -1.84
CA ASN A 230 -18.84 3.94 -1.01
C ASN A 230 -19.76 3.02 -1.81
N ILE A 231 -20.52 3.56 -2.78
CA ILE A 231 -21.38 2.76 -3.65
C ILE A 231 -20.54 1.82 -4.52
N PHE A 232 -19.46 2.33 -5.13
CA PHE A 232 -18.54 1.53 -5.94
C PHE A 232 -17.88 0.41 -5.13
N THR A 233 -17.39 0.70 -3.91
CA THR A 233 -16.85 -0.33 -3.02
C THR A 233 -17.92 -1.37 -2.65
N GLY A 234 -19.16 -0.93 -2.39
CA GLY A 234 -20.28 -1.84 -2.11
C GLY A 234 -20.57 -2.78 -3.28
N ILE A 235 -20.61 -2.27 -4.51
CA ILE A 235 -20.79 -3.09 -5.72
C ILE A 235 -19.63 -4.08 -5.87
N ASN A 236 -18.38 -3.62 -5.70
CA ASN A 236 -17.20 -4.49 -5.79
C ASN A 236 -17.22 -5.62 -4.76
N LEU A 237 -17.70 -5.35 -3.53
CA LEU A 237 -17.90 -6.38 -2.51
C LEU A 237 -18.98 -7.40 -2.90
N VAL A 238 -20.04 -7.00 -3.58
CA VAL A 238 -21.04 -7.95 -4.10
C VAL A 238 -20.45 -8.81 -5.21
N VAL A 239 -19.68 -8.20 -6.13
CA VAL A 239 -19.03 -8.91 -7.24
C VAL A 239 -18.05 -9.96 -6.74
N ILE A 240 -17.19 -9.63 -5.76
CA ILE A 240 -16.22 -10.61 -5.24
C ILE A 240 -16.91 -11.77 -4.51
N LEU A 241 -18.02 -11.49 -3.81
CA LEU A 241 -18.82 -12.50 -3.13
C LEU A 241 -19.50 -13.42 -4.14
N PHE A 242 -20.05 -12.86 -5.22
CA PHE A 242 -20.62 -13.61 -6.34
C PHE A 242 -19.58 -14.52 -7.01
N ILE A 243 -18.40 -14.00 -7.36
CA ILE A 243 -17.31 -14.78 -7.96
C ILE A 243 -16.88 -15.92 -7.02
N THR A 244 -16.83 -15.67 -5.72
CA THR A 244 -16.45 -16.68 -4.73
C THR A 244 -17.50 -17.79 -4.64
N CYS A 245 -18.79 -17.45 -4.59
CA CYS A 245 -19.88 -18.44 -4.56
C CYS A 245 -19.94 -19.29 -5.83
N VAL A 246 -19.87 -18.66 -7.00
CA VAL A 246 -19.85 -19.36 -8.29
C VAL A 246 -18.58 -20.20 -8.43
N GLY A 247 -17.43 -19.64 -8.05
CA GLY A 247 -16.14 -20.34 -8.07
C GLY A 247 -16.15 -21.60 -7.22
N MET A 248 -16.77 -21.55 -6.03
CA MET A 248 -16.94 -22.72 -5.16
C MET A 248 -17.81 -23.81 -5.80
N TYR A 249 -18.87 -23.43 -6.51
CA TYR A 249 -19.74 -24.37 -7.21
C TYR A 249 -19.04 -25.08 -8.38
N PHE A 250 -18.21 -24.37 -9.14
CA PHE A 250 -17.46 -24.92 -10.28
C PHE A 250 -16.09 -25.51 -9.92
N ALA A 251 -15.68 -25.46 -8.64
CA ALA A 251 -14.39 -25.94 -8.20
C ALA A 251 -14.27 -27.47 -8.33
N LYS A 252 -13.35 -27.93 -9.18
CA LYS A 252 -13.01 -29.36 -9.32
C LYS A 252 -11.77 -29.66 -8.47
N GLY A 253 -11.91 -30.59 -7.52
CA GLY A 253 -10.82 -31.03 -6.64
C GLY A 253 -9.61 -31.60 -7.39
N GLU A 254 -9.80 -32.16 -8.58
CA GLU A 254 -8.72 -32.67 -9.45
C GLU A 254 -7.68 -31.60 -9.81
N ASN A 255 -8.09 -30.34 -9.93
CA ASN A 255 -7.16 -29.25 -10.26
C ASN A 255 -6.19 -28.93 -9.11
N TRP A 256 -6.53 -29.34 -7.88
CA TRP A 256 -5.72 -29.11 -6.69
C TRP A 256 -4.84 -30.31 -6.35
N SER A 257 -5.30 -31.53 -6.66
CA SER A 257 -4.61 -32.78 -6.27
C SER A 257 -3.56 -33.26 -7.27
N ARG A 258 -3.61 -32.85 -8.55
CA ARG A 258 -2.65 -33.31 -9.56
C ARG A 258 -1.24 -32.73 -9.38
N ASP A 259 -1.14 -31.42 -9.20
CA ASP A 259 0.13 -30.74 -8.95
C ASP A 259 -0.12 -29.43 -8.20
N PHE A 260 -0.02 -29.46 -6.88
CA PHE A 260 -0.30 -28.31 -6.04
C PHE A 260 0.80 -27.23 -6.13
N MET A 261 2.07 -27.64 -6.32
CA MET A 261 3.24 -26.76 -6.38
C MET A 261 4.09 -27.03 -7.63
N PRO A 262 3.58 -26.75 -8.84
CA PRO A 262 4.30 -27.01 -10.09
C PRO A 262 5.61 -26.21 -10.19
N PHE A 263 5.65 -25.03 -9.56
CA PHE A 263 6.80 -24.12 -9.56
C PHE A 263 7.63 -24.21 -8.26
N GLY A 264 7.35 -25.18 -7.40
CA GLY A 264 8.02 -25.38 -6.12
C GLY A 264 7.89 -24.21 -5.15
N ILE A 265 8.70 -24.25 -4.09
CA ILE A 265 8.70 -23.22 -3.02
C ILE A 265 9.10 -21.84 -3.57
N SER A 266 10.00 -21.82 -4.56
CA SER A 266 10.43 -20.58 -5.22
C SER A 266 9.26 -19.86 -5.90
N GLY A 267 8.39 -20.60 -6.60
CA GLY A 267 7.15 -20.06 -7.18
C GLY A 267 6.19 -19.50 -6.13
N VAL A 268 6.08 -20.14 -4.97
CA VAL A 268 5.24 -19.65 -3.86
C VAL A 268 5.73 -18.30 -3.35
N PHE A 269 7.03 -18.14 -3.09
CA PHE A 269 7.59 -16.87 -2.60
C PHE A 269 7.57 -15.76 -3.66
N SER A 270 7.89 -16.09 -4.91
CA SER A 270 7.80 -15.15 -6.04
C SER A 270 6.35 -14.69 -6.28
N GLY A 271 5.41 -15.63 -6.20
CA GLY A 271 3.98 -15.35 -6.22
C GLY A 271 3.55 -14.47 -5.05
N ALA A 272 4.06 -14.71 -3.84
CA ALA A 272 3.73 -13.91 -2.65
C ALA A 272 4.20 -12.45 -2.80
N ALA A 273 5.41 -12.23 -3.33
CA ALA A 273 5.92 -10.89 -3.61
C ALA A 273 5.04 -10.14 -4.63
N THR A 274 4.56 -10.85 -5.66
CA THR A 274 3.66 -10.28 -6.66
C THR A 274 2.25 -10.02 -6.09
N CYS A 275 1.72 -10.96 -5.31
CA CYS A 275 0.40 -10.83 -4.65
C CYS A 275 0.38 -9.75 -3.57
N PHE A 276 1.54 -9.36 -3.01
CA PHE A 276 1.62 -8.23 -2.10
C PHE A 276 1.06 -6.93 -2.71
N TYR A 277 1.18 -6.78 -4.04
CA TYR A 277 0.56 -5.67 -4.78
C TYR A 277 -0.96 -5.58 -4.59
N ALA A 278 -1.65 -6.71 -4.41
CA ALA A 278 -3.10 -6.73 -4.19
C ALA A 278 -3.51 -6.19 -2.80
N PHE A 279 -2.56 -6.05 -1.87
CA PHE A 279 -2.79 -5.49 -0.54
C PHE A 279 -2.33 -4.03 -0.42
N VAL A 280 -1.74 -3.46 -1.47
CA VAL A 280 -1.38 -2.03 -1.52
C VAL A 280 -2.67 -1.19 -1.53
N GLY A 281 -2.71 -0.11 -0.76
CA GLY A 281 -3.86 0.80 -0.65
C GLY A 281 -4.33 1.06 0.78
N PHE A 282 -3.95 0.23 1.77
CA PHE A 282 -4.30 0.48 3.17
C PHE A 282 -3.74 1.82 3.70
N ASP A 283 -2.67 2.33 3.09
CA ASP A 283 -2.01 3.59 3.42
C ASP A 283 -2.85 4.83 3.04
N VAL A 284 -3.83 4.68 2.13
CA VAL A 284 -4.81 5.73 1.78
C VAL A 284 -5.62 6.18 3.01
N ILE A 285 -5.89 5.25 3.94
CA ILE A 285 -6.55 5.56 5.22
C ILE A 285 -5.69 6.54 6.04
N ALA A 286 -4.36 6.33 6.06
CA ALA A 286 -3.44 7.20 6.78
C ALA A 286 -3.30 8.58 6.09
N THR A 287 -3.39 8.63 4.76
CA THR A 287 -3.36 9.89 4.00
C THR A 287 -4.63 10.72 4.24
N THR A 288 -5.80 10.08 4.31
CA THR A 288 -7.11 10.73 4.52
C THR A 288 -7.46 10.96 5.99
N GLY A 289 -6.53 10.67 6.91
CA GLY A 289 -6.76 10.79 8.35
C GLY A 289 -7.22 12.17 8.81
N GLU A 290 -6.75 13.26 8.19
CA GLU A 290 -7.17 14.63 8.55
C GLU A 290 -8.60 14.98 8.10
N GLU A 291 -9.13 14.31 7.07
CA GLU A 291 -10.50 14.48 6.59
C GLU A 291 -11.52 13.68 7.40
N ALA A 292 -11.04 12.80 8.28
CA ALA A 292 -11.85 12.04 9.21
C ALA A 292 -12.49 12.94 10.28
N LYS A 293 -13.76 12.71 10.60
CA LYS A 293 -14.44 13.40 11.72
C LYS A 293 -13.76 13.17 13.06
N ASN A 294 -13.18 11.97 13.28
CA ASN A 294 -12.46 11.59 14.49
C ASN A 294 -11.17 10.81 14.16
N PRO A 295 -10.06 11.48 13.82
CA PRO A 295 -8.82 10.83 13.36
C PRO A 295 -8.26 9.81 14.36
N SER A 296 -8.17 10.18 15.64
CA SER A 296 -7.54 9.35 16.67
C SER A 296 -8.32 8.07 16.98
N LYS A 297 -9.65 8.10 16.85
CA LYS A 297 -10.49 6.89 17.00
C LYS A 297 -10.50 6.07 15.73
N ALA A 298 -10.64 6.71 14.57
CA ALA A 298 -10.71 6.03 13.28
C ALA A 298 -9.46 5.19 13.00
N ILE A 299 -8.26 5.77 13.21
CA ILE A 299 -7.00 5.08 12.95
C ILE A 299 -6.74 3.95 13.98
N ARG A 300 -7.25 4.06 15.21
CA ARG A 300 -7.08 3.03 16.24
C ARG A 300 -8.08 1.86 16.13
N SER A 301 -9.27 2.11 15.56
CA SER A 301 -10.33 1.10 15.41
C SER A 301 -10.17 0.22 14.16
N LEU A 302 -9.27 0.60 13.28
CA LEU A 302 -8.91 -0.07 12.02
C LEU A 302 -7.67 -0.92 12.24
#